data_AF-A2QKW3-F1
#
_entry.id   AF-A2QKW3-F1
#
_cell.length_a   1.000
_cell.length_b   1.000
_cell.length_c   1.000
_cell.angle_alpha   90.00
_cell.angle_beta   90.00
_cell.angle_gamma   90.00
#
_symmetry.space_group_name_H-M   'P 1'
#
loop_
_entity.id
_entity.type
_entity.pdbx_description
1 polymer ?
#
loop_
_entity_poly.entity_id
_entity_poly.type
_entity_poly.pdbx_seq_one_letter_code
_entity_poly.pdbx_strand_id
1 'polypeptide(L)'
;MAMLNLVLSASYLYIFGTIFFDIIHYRLHQWSRSRWRILRFLSRCHQYHHLYYPRSLQFNQRYAKPNALIALPLELICQLLGSIIGWILATILSLHVKRLDTNALSLVLVVQTIRSLFVIISNGQDSNHIALDKVPKDHSWAFVGPEYHSLHHIYPDRYMGSMVKLFDWVAGTAYSLKNKTVVMTGGSGAFGQAMEKQLLAEGVKSIHKLQFGKDWNNEDFSRVGPTLEGADIIILAHGTKGSDAMDSNCTSSVRLIELFMQHMSAQSQRTKVLPEIWYVGSEAELHPAWGGPEMVRYTASKRAFLPYARALYKSDKVIYRHIVPAAFDSRMGKAIVSADWAARCTMSWIRRGAYYVPVTYTGLAYLNFFKFLFGASAHLKWMDKMENA
;
A
#
# COMPACT_ATOMS: atom_id res chain seq x y z
N MET A 1 1.79 -38.63 -4.23
CA MET A 1 2.25 -38.10 -5.53
C MET A 1 1.10 -37.59 -6.40
N ALA A 2 0.08 -38.40 -6.70
CA ALA A 2 -1.08 -37.97 -7.51
C ALA A 2 -1.87 -36.81 -6.87
N MET A 3 -2.23 -36.92 -5.57
CA MET A 3 -2.93 -35.85 -4.85
C MET A 3 -2.14 -34.54 -4.82
N LEU A 4 -0.82 -34.61 -4.64
CA LEU A 4 0.04 -33.43 -4.69
C LEU A 4 0.05 -32.79 -6.08
N ASN A 5 0.10 -33.60 -7.15
CA ASN A 5 0.03 -33.09 -8.53
C ASN A 5 -1.31 -32.41 -8.80
N LEU A 6 -2.42 -33.00 -8.35
CA LEU A 6 -3.75 -32.41 -8.46
C LEU A 6 -3.82 -31.06 -7.74
N VAL A 7 -3.37 -30.98 -6.49
CA VAL A 7 -3.38 -29.75 -5.69
C VAL A 7 -2.53 -28.66 -6.33
N LEU A 8 -1.32 -28.98 -6.79
CA LEU A 8 -0.43 -28.01 -7.44
C LEU A 8 -1.01 -27.53 -8.78
N SER A 9 -1.54 -28.47 -9.57
CA SER A 9 -2.20 -28.16 -10.85
C SER A 9 -3.42 -27.27 -10.64
N ALA A 10 -4.28 -27.60 -9.68
CA ALA A 10 -5.47 -26.81 -9.34
C ALA A 10 -5.08 -25.43 -8.81
N SER A 11 -4.09 -25.34 -7.93
CA SER A 11 -3.59 -24.06 -7.40
C SER A 11 -3.07 -23.17 -8.52
N TYR A 12 -2.26 -23.72 -9.44
CA TYR A 12 -1.77 -22.99 -10.61
C TYR A 12 -2.92 -22.45 -11.46
N LEU A 13 -3.87 -23.30 -11.85
CA LEU A 13 -4.99 -22.91 -12.73
C LEU A 13 -5.92 -21.89 -12.06
N TYR A 14 -6.13 -22.01 -10.75
CA TYR A 14 -6.93 -21.07 -9.98
C TYR A 14 -6.27 -19.69 -9.87
N ILE A 15 -4.97 -19.66 -9.54
CA ILE A 15 -4.18 -18.42 -9.47
C ILE A 15 -4.11 -17.77 -10.86
N PHE A 16 -3.89 -18.56 -11.92
CA PHE A 16 -3.85 -18.04 -13.29
C PHE A 16 -5.20 -17.42 -13.69
N GLY A 17 -6.32 -18.09 -13.41
CA GLY A 17 -7.66 -17.57 -13.66
C GLY A 17 -7.93 -16.24 -12.93
N THR A 18 -7.47 -16.14 -11.68
CA THR A 18 -7.52 -14.91 -10.88
C THR A 18 -6.71 -13.78 -11.53
N ILE A 19 -5.44 -14.01 -11.86
CA ILE A 19 -4.58 -12.99 -12.48
C ILE A 19 -5.12 -12.54 -13.84
N PHE A 20 -5.66 -13.47 -14.62
CA PHE A 20 -6.31 -13.15 -15.88
C PHE A 20 -7.50 -12.20 -15.66
N PHE A 21 -8.36 -12.50 -14.68
CA PHE A 21 -9.43 -11.59 -14.31
C PHE A 21 -8.89 -10.24 -13.83
N ASP A 22 -7.84 -10.18 -13.01
CA ASP A 22 -7.24 -8.92 -12.55
C ASP A 22 -6.77 -8.03 -13.73
N ILE A 23 -6.17 -8.65 -14.77
CA ILE A 23 -5.78 -7.95 -16.00
C ILE A 23 -7.01 -7.39 -16.72
N ILE A 24 -8.06 -8.20 -16.88
CA ILE A 24 -9.30 -7.75 -17.52
C ILE A 24 -10.00 -6.68 -16.66
N HIS A 25 -9.99 -6.82 -15.34
CA HIS A 25 -10.55 -5.89 -14.37
C HIS A 25 -9.88 -4.50 -14.51
N TYR A 26 -8.54 -4.47 -14.56
CA TYR A 26 -7.80 -3.25 -14.84
C TYR A 26 -8.21 -2.62 -16.19
N ARG A 27 -8.41 -3.43 -17.22
CA ARG A 27 -8.87 -2.95 -18.54
C ARG A 27 -10.32 -2.47 -18.52
N LEU A 28 -11.22 -3.11 -17.77
CA LEU A 28 -12.63 -2.72 -17.64
C LEU A 28 -12.75 -1.29 -17.11
N HIS A 29 -11.92 -0.88 -16.16
CA HIS A 29 -11.86 0.50 -15.68
C HIS A 29 -11.39 1.47 -16.76
N GLN A 30 -10.32 1.13 -17.50
CA GLN A 30 -9.83 1.94 -18.62
C GLN A 30 -10.84 2.07 -19.77
N TRP A 31 -11.61 1.00 -20.02
CA TRP A 31 -12.55 0.93 -21.13
C TRP A 31 -13.82 1.77 -20.94
N SER A 32 -14.05 2.30 -19.74
CA SER A 32 -15.15 3.25 -19.48
C SER A 32 -15.15 4.45 -20.44
N ARG A 33 -13.95 4.87 -20.88
CA ARG A 33 -13.72 5.98 -21.81
C ARG A 33 -13.27 5.53 -23.20
N SER A 34 -13.34 4.23 -23.51
CA SER A 34 -12.91 3.69 -24.80
C SER A 34 -13.74 4.26 -25.96
N ARG A 35 -13.15 4.43 -27.15
CA ARG A 35 -13.88 4.80 -28.37
C ARG A 35 -14.85 3.71 -28.85
N TRP A 36 -14.58 2.45 -28.50
CA TRP A 36 -15.34 1.29 -28.96
C TRP A 36 -16.55 1.01 -28.06
N ARG A 37 -17.75 0.92 -28.67
CA ARG A 37 -19.02 0.71 -27.94
C ARG A 37 -19.03 -0.58 -27.12
N ILE A 38 -18.47 -1.66 -27.67
CA ILE A 38 -18.42 -2.98 -27.01
C ILE A 38 -17.58 -2.92 -25.73
N LEU A 39 -16.40 -2.29 -25.79
CA LEU A 39 -15.54 -2.14 -24.61
C LEU A 39 -16.19 -1.28 -23.52
N ARG A 40 -16.88 -0.21 -23.90
CA ARG A 40 -17.69 0.59 -22.95
C ARG A 40 -18.85 -0.20 -22.37
N PHE A 41 -19.46 -1.10 -23.14
CA PHE A 41 -20.52 -1.98 -22.64
C PHE A 41 -19.98 -2.94 -21.57
N LEU A 42 -18.86 -3.63 -21.83
CA LEU A 42 -18.22 -4.49 -20.83
C LEU A 42 -17.86 -3.73 -19.55
N SER A 43 -17.30 -2.52 -19.69
CA SER A 43 -17.02 -1.64 -18.55
C SER A 43 -18.29 -1.30 -17.76
N ARG A 44 -19.41 -1.02 -18.42
CA ARG A 44 -20.70 -0.76 -17.75
C ARG A 44 -21.24 -1.97 -17.00
N CYS A 45 -21.06 -3.19 -17.52
CA CYS A 45 -21.43 -4.41 -16.82
C CYS A 45 -20.69 -4.51 -15.48
N HIS A 46 -19.38 -4.23 -15.47
CA HIS A 46 -18.56 -4.17 -14.26
C HIS A 46 -18.99 -3.05 -13.31
N GLN A 47 -19.41 -1.89 -13.83
CA GLN A 47 -19.82 -0.76 -12.99
C GLN A 47 -21.01 -1.06 -12.07
N TYR A 48 -21.88 -2.03 -12.38
CA TYR A 48 -22.95 -2.42 -11.46
C TYR A 48 -22.42 -2.92 -10.12
N HIS A 49 -21.22 -3.51 -10.10
CA HIS A 49 -20.51 -3.88 -8.88
C HIS A 49 -20.18 -2.67 -8.02
N HIS A 50 -19.53 -1.67 -8.62
CA HIS A 50 -19.17 -0.40 -7.96
C HIS A 50 -20.39 0.44 -7.58
N LEU A 51 -21.52 0.28 -8.27
CA LEU A 51 -22.78 0.94 -7.91
C LEU A 51 -23.49 0.22 -6.76
N TYR A 52 -23.35 -1.10 -6.67
CA TYR A 52 -23.87 -1.91 -5.57
C TYR A 52 -23.07 -1.73 -4.29
N TYR A 53 -21.74 -1.74 -4.37
CA TYR A 53 -20.84 -1.47 -3.25
C TYR A 53 -19.99 -0.21 -3.53
N PRO A 54 -20.57 0.99 -3.42
CA PRO A 54 -19.92 2.25 -3.78
C PRO A 54 -18.82 2.70 -2.81
N ARG A 55 -18.16 3.81 -3.14
CA ARG A 55 -17.13 4.49 -2.32
C ARG A 55 -17.54 4.81 -0.87
N SER A 56 -18.84 4.86 -0.58
CA SER A 56 -19.35 5.01 0.79
C SER A 56 -19.13 3.76 1.64
N LEU A 57 -18.84 2.62 1.00
CA LEU A 57 -18.69 1.28 1.57
C LEU A 57 -19.98 0.79 2.25
N GLN A 58 -21.12 1.22 1.70
CA GLN A 58 -22.46 0.86 2.16
C GLN A 58 -23.25 0.31 0.98
N PHE A 59 -23.86 -0.86 1.15
CA PHE A 59 -24.56 -1.54 0.07
C PHE A 59 -25.76 -0.76 -0.44
N ASN A 60 -25.86 -0.62 -1.75
CA ASN A 60 -26.96 0.04 -2.42
C ASN A 60 -27.89 -0.99 -3.08
N GLN A 61 -28.97 -1.31 -2.38
CA GLN A 61 -29.93 -2.35 -2.79
C GLN A 61 -30.58 -2.11 -4.17
N ARG A 62 -30.59 -0.86 -4.65
CA ARG A 62 -31.05 -0.53 -6.02
C ARG A 62 -30.29 -1.31 -7.10
N TYR A 63 -29.02 -1.62 -6.85
CA TYR A 63 -28.14 -2.29 -7.81
C TYR A 63 -27.88 -3.76 -7.50
N ALA A 64 -28.56 -4.34 -6.49
CA ALA A 64 -28.38 -5.74 -6.11
C ALA A 64 -28.68 -6.71 -7.26
N LYS A 65 -29.82 -6.55 -7.95
CA LYS A 65 -30.19 -7.40 -9.09
C LYS A 65 -29.24 -7.25 -10.29
N PRO A 66 -28.92 -6.02 -10.77
CA PRO A 66 -27.91 -5.85 -11.81
C PRO A 66 -26.53 -6.42 -11.43
N ASN A 67 -26.09 -6.27 -10.18
CA ASN A 67 -24.85 -6.86 -9.71
C ASN A 67 -24.88 -8.39 -9.84
N ALA A 68 -25.92 -9.03 -9.29
CA ALA A 68 -26.09 -10.47 -9.29
C ALA A 68 -26.22 -11.10 -10.69
N LEU A 69 -26.92 -10.42 -11.61
CA LEU A 69 -27.23 -10.98 -12.93
C LEU A 69 -26.27 -10.55 -14.05
N ILE A 70 -25.45 -9.52 -13.83
CA ILE A 70 -24.60 -8.95 -14.88
C ILE A 70 -23.14 -8.89 -14.44
N ALA A 71 -22.84 -8.24 -13.30
CA ALA A 71 -21.46 -8.05 -12.87
C ALA A 71 -20.82 -9.37 -12.40
N LEU A 72 -21.43 -10.07 -11.44
CA LEU A 72 -20.88 -11.32 -10.91
C LEU A 72 -20.72 -12.42 -11.98
N PRO A 73 -21.67 -12.62 -12.92
CA PRO A 73 -21.48 -13.55 -14.02
C PRO A 73 -20.34 -13.14 -14.96
N LEU A 74 -20.12 -11.84 -15.20
CA LEU A 74 -18.98 -11.36 -15.99
C LEU A 74 -17.65 -11.73 -15.30
N GLU A 75 -17.55 -11.50 -13.99
CA GLU A 75 -16.36 -11.88 -13.21
C GLU A 75 -16.09 -13.39 -13.29
N LEU A 76 -17.12 -14.22 -13.08
CA LEU A 76 -17.03 -15.68 -13.20
C LEU A 76 -16.54 -16.09 -14.59
N ILE A 77 -17.16 -15.57 -15.67
CA ILE A 77 -16.77 -15.91 -17.05
C ILE A 77 -15.29 -15.58 -17.28
N CYS A 78 -14.81 -14.42 -16.83
CA CYS A 78 -13.41 -14.05 -16.96
C CYS A 78 -12.49 -15.02 -16.21
N GLN A 79 -12.84 -15.44 -14.99
CA GLN A 79 -12.05 -16.39 -14.21
C GLN A 79 -12.00 -17.77 -14.86
N LEU A 80 -13.14 -18.30 -15.32
CA LEU A 80 -13.23 -19.58 -16.01
C LEU A 80 -12.40 -19.57 -17.30
N LEU A 81 -12.55 -18.53 -18.12
CA LEU A 81 -11.74 -18.35 -19.34
C LEU A 81 -10.25 -18.27 -19.02
N GLY A 82 -9.88 -17.54 -17.97
CA GLY A 82 -8.51 -17.47 -17.51
C GLY A 82 -7.95 -18.84 -17.14
N SER A 83 -8.67 -19.63 -16.36
CA SER A 83 -8.25 -21.00 -15.99
C SER A 83 -8.13 -21.92 -17.20
N ILE A 84 -9.03 -21.82 -18.19
CA ILE A 84 -8.94 -22.57 -19.46
C ILE A 84 -7.69 -22.16 -20.26
N ILE A 85 -7.45 -20.86 -20.41
CA ILE A 85 -6.26 -20.34 -21.11
C ILE A 85 -4.98 -20.79 -20.40
N GLY A 86 -4.94 -20.72 -19.08
CA GLY A 86 -3.80 -21.19 -18.29
C GLY A 86 -3.52 -22.68 -18.50
N TRP A 87 -4.58 -23.49 -18.58
CA TRP A 87 -4.46 -24.91 -18.90
C TRP A 87 -3.89 -25.13 -20.31
N ILE A 88 -4.43 -24.45 -21.33
CA ILE A 88 -3.93 -24.53 -22.72
C ILE A 88 -2.45 -24.13 -22.79
N LEU A 89 -2.07 -23.01 -22.18
CA LEU A 89 -0.69 -22.51 -22.17
C LEU A 89 0.26 -23.51 -21.52
N ALA A 90 -0.13 -24.06 -20.36
CA ALA A 90 0.68 -25.07 -19.70
C ALA A 90 0.78 -26.36 -20.54
N THR A 91 -0.28 -26.78 -21.23
CA THR A 91 -0.21 -27.94 -22.14
C THR A 91 0.74 -27.70 -23.33
N ILE A 92 0.75 -26.49 -23.90
CA ILE A 92 1.66 -26.13 -25.00
C ILE A 92 3.11 -26.05 -24.53
N LEU A 93 3.35 -25.45 -23.35
CA LEU A 93 4.69 -25.22 -22.81
C LEU A 93 5.31 -26.46 -22.14
N SER A 94 4.50 -27.36 -21.60
CA SER A 94 4.94 -28.56 -20.87
C SER A 94 5.36 -29.73 -21.77
N LEU A 95 6.06 -29.46 -22.88
CA LEU A 95 6.67 -30.52 -23.69
C LEU A 95 7.69 -31.38 -22.88
N HIS A 96 8.17 -30.92 -21.72
CA HIS A 96 9.22 -31.61 -20.93
C HIS A 96 9.05 -31.65 -19.40
N VAL A 97 7.96 -31.16 -18.81
CA VAL A 97 7.74 -31.18 -17.34
C VAL A 97 6.39 -31.84 -17.03
N LYS A 98 6.33 -32.63 -15.93
CA LYS A 98 5.16 -33.42 -15.48
C LYS A 98 3.82 -32.79 -15.88
N ARG A 99 3.01 -33.56 -16.60
CA ARG A 99 1.70 -33.13 -17.11
C ARG A 99 0.82 -32.62 -15.97
N LEU A 100 0.15 -31.47 -16.20
CA LEU A 100 -0.96 -31.01 -15.38
C LEU A 100 -1.97 -32.14 -15.22
N ASP A 101 -2.51 -32.29 -14.02
CA ASP A 101 -3.60 -33.24 -13.79
C ASP A 101 -4.84 -32.79 -14.58
N THR A 102 -5.36 -33.65 -15.45
CA THR A 102 -6.52 -33.34 -16.29
C THR A 102 -7.78 -33.08 -15.47
N ASN A 103 -7.88 -33.64 -14.26
CA ASN A 103 -9.01 -33.40 -13.37
C ASN A 103 -8.92 -32.04 -12.66
N ALA A 104 -7.74 -31.42 -12.63
CA ALA A 104 -7.54 -30.13 -11.97
C ALA A 104 -8.37 -29.01 -12.61
N LEU A 105 -8.48 -28.99 -13.95
CA LEU A 105 -9.28 -27.98 -14.64
C LEU A 105 -10.76 -28.11 -14.25
N SER A 106 -11.34 -29.30 -14.39
CA SER A 106 -12.73 -29.57 -14.01
C SER A 106 -13.01 -29.18 -12.56
N LEU A 107 -12.12 -29.55 -11.64
CA LEU A 107 -12.21 -29.18 -10.23
C LEU A 107 -12.23 -27.65 -10.04
N VAL A 108 -11.31 -26.92 -10.67
CA VAL A 108 -11.22 -25.46 -10.55
C VAL A 108 -12.45 -24.77 -11.13
N LEU A 109 -12.94 -25.21 -12.29
CA LEU A 109 -14.15 -24.64 -12.91
C LEU A 109 -15.39 -24.84 -12.01
N VAL A 110 -15.53 -26.03 -11.42
CA VAL A 110 -16.62 -26.33 -10.47
C VAL A 110 -16.49 -25.45 -9.21
N VAL A 111 -15.30 -25.36 -8.62
CA VAL A 111 -15.07 -24.56 -7.40
C VAL A 111 -15.36 -23.08 -7.63
N GLN A 112 -14.87 -22.50 -8.74
CA GLN A 112 -15.13 -21.08 -9.07
C GLN A 112 -16.62 -20.82 -9.32
N THR A 113 -17.31 -21.75 -9.98
CA THR A 113 -18.76 -21.66 -10.23
C THR A 113 -19.55 -21.71 -8.92
N ILE A 114 -19.28 -22.71 -8.06
CA ILE A 114 -19.96 -22.84 -6.76
C ILE A 114 -19.72 -21.60 -5.90
N ARG A 115 -18.47 -21.11 -5.83
CA ARG A 115 -18.15 -19.88 -5.09
C ARG A 115 -18.97 -18.70 -5.60
N SER A 116 -19.02 -18.48 -6.91
CA SER A 116 -19.73 -17.34 -7.49
C SER A 116 -21.24 -17.43 -7.31
N LEU A 117 -21.80 -18.64 -7.41
CA LEU A 117 -23.21 -18.88 -7.09
C LEU A 117 -23.53 -18.59 -5.62
N PHE A 118 -22.64 -18.99 -4.70
CA PHE A 118 -22.80 -18.67 -3.29
C PHE A 118 -22.82 -17.16 -3.04
N VAL A 119 -21.93 -16.40 -3.69
CA VAL A 119 -21.93 -14.92 -3.62
C VAL A 119 -23.23 -14.33 -4.17
N ILE A 120 -23.74 -14.84 -5.31
CA ILE A 120 -25.02 -14.41 -5.89
C ILE A 120 -26.19 -14.67 -4.93
N ILE A 121 -26.27 -15.87 -4.34
CA ILE A 121 -27.32 -16.25 -3.38
C ILE A 121 -27.21 -15.42 -2.09
N SER A 122 -26.00 -15.02 -1.71
CA SER A 122 -25.72 -14.12 -0.58
C SER A 122 -25.92 -12.63 -0.92
N ASN A 123 -26.70 -12.32 -1.96
CA ASN A 123 -26.96 -10.95 -2.44
C ASN A 123 -25.68 -10.16 -2.76
N GLY A 124 -24.62 -10.80 -3.23
CA GLY A 124 -23.34 -10.14 -3.52
C GLY A 124 -22.53 -9.76 -2.29
N GLN A 125 -22.93 -10.20 -1.10
CA GLN A 125 -22.14 -10.05 0.12
C GLN A 125 -21.28 -11.30 0.32
N ASP A 126 -20.00 -11.09 0.59
CA ASP A 126 -19.03 -12.17 0.82
C ASP A 126 -17.94 -11.69 1.79
N SER A 127 -16.92 -12.52 2.03
CA SER A 127 -15.84 -12.18 2.95
C SER A 127 -15.03 -10.95 2.55
N ASN A 128 -15.07 -10.53 1.28
CA ASN A 128 -14.37 -9.37 0.74
C ASN A 128 -15.29 -8.15 0.58
N HIS A 129 -16.60 -8.33 0.71
CA HIS A 129 -17.63 -7.29 0.65
C HIS A 129 -18.36 -7.21 1.98
N ILE A 130 -17.83 -6.37 2.87
CA ILE A 130 -18.44 -6.08 4.18
C ILE A 130 -18.67 -4.57 4.28
N ALA A 131 -19.79 -4.15 4.87
CA ALA A 131 -20.05 -2.72 5.05
C ALA A 131 -19.06 -2.13 6.08
N LEU A 132 -18.45 -1.00 5.75
CA LEU A 132 -17.42 -0.38 6.59
C LEU A 132 -17.63 1.13 6.71
N ASP A 133 -17.42 1.63 7.93
CA ASP A 133 -17.35 3.07 8.14
C ASP A 133 -15.98 3.64 7.79
N LYS A 134 -14.93 2.86 8.04
CA LYS A 134 -13.55 3.20 7.73
C LYS A 134 -12.80 1.93 7.37
N VAL A 135 -11.96 1.99 6.34
CA VAL A 135 -11.18 0.84 5.89
C VAL A 135 -10.07 0.54 6.91
N PRO A 136 -10.05 -0.66 7.51
CA PRO A 136 -8.95 -1.07 8.37
C PRO A 136 -7.64 -1.22 7.61
N LYS A 137 -6.56 -1.38 8.36
CA LYS A 137 -5.25 -1.65 7.77
C LYS A 137 -5.24 -3.05 7.15
N ASP A 138 -4.86 -3.10 5.88
CA ASP A 138 -4.61 -4.35 5.19
C ASP A 138 -3.24 -4.93 5.62
N HIS A 139 -3.28 -6.05 6.36
CA HIS A 139 -2.10 -6.77 6.85
C HIS A 139 -1.61 -7.85 5.89
N SER A 140 -2.44 -8.24 4.92
CA SER A 140 -2.11 -9.32 4.02
C SER A 140 -1.16 -8.83 2.94
N TRP A 141 -0.02 -9.49 2.80
CA TRP A 141 0.92 -9.16 1.73
C TRP A 141 0.47 -9.78 0.39
N ALA A 142 0.01 -11.03 0.40
CA ALA A 142 -0.21 -11.82 -0.83
C ALA A 142 -1.68 -11.92 -1.26
N PHE A 143 -2.61 -11.99 -0.31
CA PHE A 143 -4.02 -12.30 -0.56
C PHE A 143 -4.92 -11.08 -0.37
N VAL A 144 -5.93 -10.98 -1.22
CA VAL A 144 -6.95 -9.93 -1.15
C VAL A 144 -7.98 -10.30 -0.09
N GLY A 145 -8.13 -9.40 0.89
CA GLY A 145 -9.18 -9.43 1.90
C GLY A 145 -10.12 -8.23 1.77
N PRO A 146 -11.09 -8.08 2.69
CA PRO A 146 -12.08 -7.00 2.66
C PRO A 146 -11.47 -5.60 2.74
N GLU A 147 -10.36 -5.44 3.44
CA GLU A 147 -9.64 -4.17 3.56
C GLU A 147 -9.10 -3.73 2.20
N TYR A 148 -8.38 -4.62 1.53
CA TYR A 148 -7.81 -4.36 0.20
C TYR A 148 -8.89 -4.10 -0.84
N HIS A 149 -9.94 -4.93 -0.83
CA HIS A 149 -11.04 -4.78 -1.77
C HIS A 149 -11.84 -3.50 -1.55
N SER A 150 -12.00 -3.07 -0.29
CA SER A 150 -12.62 -1.77 0.00
C SER A 150 -11.77 -0.60 -0.49
N LEU A 151 -10.44 -0.70 -0.45
CA LEU A 151 -9.55 0.30 -1.06
C LEU A 151 -9.74 0.38 -2.58
N HIS A 152 -10.03 -0.75 -3.26
CA HIS A 152 -10.40 -0.74 -4.67
C HIS A 152 -11.66 0.11 -4.93
N HIS A 153 -12.71 -0.06 -4.13
CA HIS A 153 -13.93 0.73 -4.29
C HIS A 153 -13.70 2.23 -4.04
N ILE A 154 -12.87 2.58 -3.05
CA ILE A 154 -12.46 3.98 -2.80
C ILE A 154 -11.62 4.53 -3.96
N TYR A 155 -10.69 3.74 -4.49
CA TYR A 155 -9.77 4.11 -5.57
C TYR A 155 -9.88 3.13 -6.75
N PRO A 156 -10.93 3.22 -7.60
CA PRO A 156 -11.22 2.21 -8.63
C PRO A 156 -10.14 2.02 -9.69
N ASP A 157 -9.26 3.00 -9.88
CA ASP A 157 -8.11 2.91 -10.79
C ASP A 157 -6.90 2.16 -10.18
N ARG A 158 -7.01 1.69 -8.93
CA ARG A 158 -5.96 1.00 -8.15
C ARG A 158 -6.54 -0.24 -7.44
N TYR A 159 -5.68 -1.08 -6.85
CA TYR A 159 -6.07 -2.27 -6.09
C TYR A 159 -6.86 -3.29 -6.93
N MET A 160 -6.27 -3.83 -7.98
CA MET A 160 -6.97 -4.61 -9.01
C MET A 160 -7.17 -6.08 -8.67
N GLY A 161 -6.33 -6.60 -7.77
CA GLY A 161 -6.33 -8.00 -7.36
C GLY A 161 -7.69 -8.45 -6.84
N SER A 162 -8.14 -9.61 -7.32
CA SER A 162 -9.41 -10.23 -6.91
C SER A 162 -9.25 -11.31 -5.84
N MET A 163 -8.13 -12.03 -5.82
CA MET A 163 -7.79 -13.00 -4.76
C MET A 163 -6.32 -12.96 -4.36
N VAL A 164 -5.40 -12.80 -5.32
CA VAL A 164 -3.98 -12.52 -5.06
C VAL A 164 -3.62 -11.11 -5.50
N LYS A 165 -2.61 -10.51 -4.87
CA LYS A 165 -2.12 -9.15 -5.19
C LYS A 165 -0.99 -9.13 -6.22
N LEU A 166 -0.73 -10.27 -6.87
CA LEU A 166 0.41 -10.44 -7.76
C LEU A 166 0.36 -9.49 -8.95
N PHE A 167 -0.81 -9.29 -9.57
CA PHE A 167 -0.96 -8.30 -10.64
C PHE A 167 -0.52 -6.91 -10.17
N ASP A 168 -1.00 -6.46 -9.03
CA ASP A 168 -0.69 -5.13 -8.49
C ASP A 168 0.76 -4.97 -8.07
N TRP A 169 1.42 -6.03 -7.61
CA TRP A 169 2.86 -5.99 -7.37
C TRP A 169 3.67 -5.83 -8.66
N VAL A 170 3.27 -6.49 -9.73
CA VAL A 170 3.98 -6.36 -11.02
C VAL A 170 3.70 -4.99 -11.62
N ALA A 171 2.43 -4.60 -11.69
CA ALA A 171 1.96 -3.36 -12.31
C ALA A 171 2.19 -2.09 -11.47
N GLY A 172 2.40 -2.22 -10.16
CA GLY A 172 2.53 -1.10 -9.24
C GLY A 172 1.20 -0.36 -9.04
N THR A 173 0.11 -1.10 -8.85
CA THR A 173 -1.26 -0.56 -8.66
C THR A 173 -1.82 -0.77 -7.26
N ALA A 174 -1.06 -1.32 -6.32
CA ALA A 174 -1.50 -1.60 -4.94
C ALA A 174 -1.55 -0.36 -4.02
N TYR A 175 -1.44 0.84 -4.57
CA TYR A 175 -1.54 2.09 -3.81
C TYR A 175 -1.97 3.28 -4.67
N SER A 176 -2.68 4.23 -4.07
CA SER A 176 -3.09 5.49 -4.70
C SER A 176 -2.63 6.69 -3.89
N LEU A 177 -1.90 7.62 -4.52
CA LEU A 177 -1.63 8.96 -4.00
C LEU A 177 -2.57 10.04 -4.56
N LYS A 178 -3.37 9.68 -5.55
CA LYS A 178 -4.19 10.62 -6.28
C LYS A 178 -5.14 11.36 -5.35
N ASN A 179 -5.17 12.68 -5.46
CA ASN A 179 -5.99 13.58 -4.66
C ASN A 179 -5.67 13.63 -3.14
N LYS A 180 -4.56 13.05 -2.68
CA LYS A 180 -4.12 13.17 -1.28
C LYS A 180 -3.41 14.49 -1.03
N THR A 181 -3.60 15.08 0.15
CA THR A 181 -2.82 16.23 0.64
C THR A 181 -1.66 15.74 1.49
N VAL A 182 -0.45 16.16 1.13
CA VAL A 182 0.79 15.73 1.77
C VAL A 182 1.42 16.89 2.52
N VAL A 183 1.85 16.66 3.75
CA VAL A 183 2.72 17.56 4.51
C VAL A 183 4.09 16.91 4.63
N MET A 184 5.17 17.65 4.38
CA MET A 184 6.52 17.12 4.37
C MET A 184 7.52 18.03 5.08
N THR A 185 8.32 17.46 5.96
CA THR A 185 9.52 18.09 6.51
C THR A 185 10.75 17.71 5.69
N GLY A 186 11.82 18.51 5.75
CA GLY A 186 13.03 18.24 4.96
C GLY A 186 12.82 18.42 3.44
N GLY A 187 11.75 19.10 3.03
CA GLY A 187 11.40 19.30 1.62
C GLY A 187 12.42 20.11 0.81
N SER A 188 13.29 20.88 1.47
CA SER A 188 14.41 21.59 0.82
C SER A 188 15.65 20.72 0.64
N GLY A 189 15.72 19.55 1.28
CA GLY A 189 16.81 18.59 1.14
C GLY A 189 16.75 17.82 -0.19
N ALA A 190 17.85 17.17 -0.55
CA ALA A 190 17.97 16.45 -1.83
C ALA A 190 16.87 15.38 -2.01
N PHE A 191 16.62 14.57 -0.98
CA PHE A 191 15.53 13.57 -1.01
C PHE A 191 14.14 14.22 -1.04
N GLY A 192 13.92 15.27 -0.23
CA GLY A 192 12.65 15.98 -0.19
C GLY A 192 12.24 16.56 -1.55
N GLN A 193 13.17 17.22 -2.26
CA GLN A 193 12.92 17.75 -3.61
C GLN A 193 12.66 16.63 -4.63
N ALA A 194 13.45 15.54 -4.57
CA ALA A 194 13.25 14.40 -5.44
C ALA A 194 11.90 13.69 -5.19
N MET A 195 11.49 13.58 -3.93
CA MET A 195 10.19 13.03 -3.54
C MET A 195 9.05 13.93 -3.97
N GLU A 196 9.15 15.26 -3.82
CA GLU A 196 8.15 16.22 -4.30
C GLU A 196 7.84 16.00 -5.78
N LYS A 197 8.89 15.85 -6.61
CA LYS A 197 8.74 15.52 -8.04
C LYS A 197 7.98 14.22 -8.26
N GLN A 198 8.28 13.16 -7.50
CA GLN A 198 7.57 11.88 -7.63
C GLN A 198 6.11 11.97 -7.16
N LEU A 199 5.84 12.67 -6.06
CA LEU A 199 4.50 12.86 -5.51
C LEU A 199 3.59 13.62 -6.49
N LEU A 200 4.11 14.72 -7.07
CA LEU A 200 3.39 15.49 -8.10
C LEU A 200 3.08 14.63 -9.33
N ALA A 201 4.03 13.79 -9.76
CA ALA A 201 3.82 12.86 -10.88
C ALA A 201 2.73 11.79 -10.60
N GLU A 202 2.48 11.48 -9.33
CA GLU A 202 1.40 10.56 -8.90
C GLU A 202 0.03 11.24 -8.71
N GLY A 203 -0.04 12.56 -8.92
CA GLY A 203 -1.29 13.30 -8.87
C GLY A 203 -1.81 13.58 -7.46
N VAL A 204 -0.90 13.78 -6.48
CA VAL A 204 -1.28 14.35 -5.18
C VAL A 204 -1.98 15.70 -5.38
N LYS A 205 -2.92 16.03 -4.49
CA LYS A 205 -3.70 17.28 -4.55
C LYS A 205 -2.83 18.49 -4.22
N SER A 206 -2.08 18.40 -3.14
CA SER A 206 -1.21 19.48 -2.67
C SER A 206 -0.06 18.91 -1.83
N ILE A 207 1.06 19.65 -1.81
CA ILE A 207 2.22 19.35 -0.98
C ILE A 207 2.56 20.61 -0.17
N HIS A 208 2.54 20.49 1.15
CA HIS A 208 2.92 21.55 2.08
C HIS A 208 4.26 21.22 2.73
N LYS A 209 5.25 22.10 2.56
CA LYS A 209 6.61 21.90 3.10
C LYS A 209 6.78 22.67 4.40
N LEU A 210 7.04 21.95 5.49
CA LEU A 210 7.37 22.52 6.79
C LEU A 210 8.89 22.75 6.89
N GLN A 211 9.28 24.01 7.03
CA GLN A 211 10.67 24.47 7.07
C GLN A 211 11.16 24.60 8.52
N PHE A 212 12.27 23.93 8.82
CA PHE A 212 12.96 24.08 10.11
C PHE A 212 13.50 25.50 10.28
N GLY A 213 13.37 26.06 11.48
CA GLY A 213 13.75 27.44 11.81
C GLY A 213 12.70 28.50 11.44
N LYS A 214 11.74 28.17 10.57
CA LYS A 214 10.64 29.07 10.19
C LYS A 214 9.30 28.58 10.74
N ASP A 215 8.90 27.37 10.38
CA ASP A 215 7.59 26.83 10.75
C ASP A 215 7.67 26.03 12.06
N TRP A 216 8.84 25.49 12.38
CA TRP A 216 9.09 24.77 13.64
C TRP A 216 10.59 24.70 13.95
N ASN A 217 10.93 24.41 15.20
CA ASN A 217 12.28 24.05 15.63
C ASN A 217 12.23 23.00 16.75
N ASN A 218 13.34 22.71 17.42
CA ASN A 218 13.39 21.67 18.46
C ASN A 218 12.52 21.98 19.70
N GLU A 219 12.15 23.24 19.91
CA GLU A 219 11.40 23.71 21.08
C GLU A 219 9.99 24.21 20.73
N ASP A 220 9.80 24.81 19.56
CA ASP A 220 8.55 25.44 19.12
C ASP A 220 7.94 24.72 17.90
N PHE A 221 6.73 24.19 18.09
CA PHE A 221 5.89 23.55 17.06
C PHE A 221 4.53 24.25 16.89
N SER A 222 4.33 25.41 17.51
CA SER A 222 3.04 26.10 17.59
C SER A 222 2.44 26.43 16.22
N ARG A 223 3.29 26.68 15.21
CA ARG A 223 2.89 27.04 13.85
C ARG A 223 2.60 25.84 12.94
N VAL A 224 2.83 24.61 13.41
CA VAL A 224 2.67 23.40 12.58
C VAL A 224 1.20 23.02 12.40
N GLY A 225 0.38 23.17 13.44
CA GLY A 225 -1.00 22.68 13.48
C GLY A 225 -1.86 23.07 12.27
N PRO A 226 -1.92 24.35 11.88
CA PRO A 226 -2.70 24.79 10.71
C PRO A 226 -2.30 24.10 9.39
N THR A 227 -1.02 23.73 9.25
CA THR A 227 -0.54 23.04 8.03
C THR A 227 -0.91 21.55 8.02
N LEU A 228 -1.12 20.95 9.19
CA LEU A 228 -1.53 19.56 9.33
C LEU A 228 -3.03 19.36 9.14
N GLU A 229 -3.82 20.44 9.18
CA GLU A 229 -5.26 20.37 9.04
C GLU A 229 -5.67 19.86 7.66
N GLY A 230 -6.39 18.72 7.63
CA GLY A 230 -6.82 18.10 6.37
C GLY A 230 -5.71 17.42 5.58
N ALA A 231 -4.53 17.23 6.16
CA ALA A 231 -3.47 16.43 5.56
C ALA A 231 -3.79 14.93 5.66
N ASP A 232 -3.60 14.20 4.56
CA ASP A 232 -3.77 12.74 4.54
C ASP A 232 -2.48 12.01 4.91
N ILE A 233 -1.33 12.62 4.59
CA ILE A 233 0.01 12.04 4.73
C ILE A 233 0.95 13.06 5.37
N ILE A 234 1.69 12.64 6.40
CA ILE A 234 2.90 13.35 6.86
C ILE A 234 4.16 12.58 6.46
N ILE A 235 5.11 13.26 5.81
CA ILE A 235 6.42 12.73 5.43
C ILE A 235 7.51 13.40 6.27
N LEU A 236 8.22 12.58 7.04
CA LEU A 236 9.34 12.98 7.88
C LEU A 236 10.65 12.68 7.18
N ALA A 237 11.14 13.65 6.40
CA ALA A 237 12.38 13.54 5.63
C ALA A 237 13.48 14.49 6.12
N HIS A 238 13.29 15.18 7.24
CA HIS A 238 14.35 15.96 7.88
C HIS A 238 15.34 15.05 8.62
N GLY A 239 16.56 15.54 8.79
CA GLY A 239 17.56 14.88 9.60
C GLY A 239 18.95 15.50 9.48
N THR A 240 19.82 15.15 10.43
CA THR A 240 21.17 15.70 10.56
C THR A 240 22.13 14.69 11.17
N LYS A 241 23.43 14.85 10.88
CA LYS A 241 24.54 14.12 11.55
C LYS A 241 25.23 14.97 12.64
N GLY A 242 24.74 16.20 12.84
CA GLY A 242 25.29 17.19 13.74
C GLY A 242 25.17 16.83 15.23
N SER A 243 25.42 17.81 16.09
CA SER A 243 25.25 17.68 17.54
C SER A 243 23.78 17.47 17.94
N ASP A 244 22.86 18.02 17.15
CA ASP A 244 21.41 17.97 17.31
C ASP A 244 20.75 16.72 16.70
N ALA A 245 21.53 15.70 16.35
CA ALA A 245 21.03 14.50 15.66
C ALA A 245 19.89 13.80 16.42
N MET A 246 19.94 13.75 17.76
CA MET A 246 18.87 13.13 18.56
C MET A 246 17.56 13.91 18.45
N ASP A 247 17.62 15.23 18.59
CA ASP A 247 16.43 16.08 18.54
C ASP A 247 15.82 16.10 17.15
N SER A 248 16.65 16.19 16.11
CA SER A 248 16.21 16.18 14.72
C SER A 248 15.69 14.81 14.29
N ASN A 249 16.46 13.73 14.45
CA ASN A 249 16.09 12.44 13.87
C ASN A 249 15.09 11.65 14.72
N CYS A 250 14.90 11.99 16.00
CA CYS A 250 14.03 11.25 16.91
C CYS A 250 12.99 12.16 17.58
N THR A 251 13.41 13.07 18.46
CA THR A 251 12.49 13.83 19.34
C THR A 251 11.45 14.63 18.56
N SER A 252 11.89 15.43 17.59
CA SER A 252 11.00 16.24 16.75
C SER A 252 10.14 15.41 15.82
N SER A 253 10.66 14.31 15.28
CA SER A 253 9.89 13.35 14.47
C SER A 253 8.73 12.74 15.26
N VAL A 254 8.97 12.34 16.51
CA VAL A 254 7.91 11.88 17.42
C VAL A 254 6.89 13.00 17.65
N ARG A 255 7.34 14.21 17.98
CA ARG A 255 6.46 15.35 18.28
C ARG A 255 5.56 15.73 17.10
N LEU A 256 6.10 15.74 15.89
CA LEU A 256 5.33 16.01 14.67
C LEU A 256 4.27 14.95 14.40
N ILE A 257 4.57 13.68 14.68
CA ILE A 257 3.59 12.59 14.56
C ILE A 257 2.48 12.76 15.58
N GLU A 258 2.81 13.08 16.83
CA GLU A 258 1.81 13.31 17.86
C GLU A 258 0.85 14.45 17.47
N LEU A 259 1.37 15.56 16.96
CA LEU A 259 0.56 16.68 16.49
C LEU A 259 -0.31 16.28 15.30
N PHE A 260 0.24 15.57 14.32
CA PHE A 260 -0.52 15.07 13.18
C PHE A 260 -1.68 14.18 13.62
N MET A 261 -1.40 13.24 14.52
CA MET A 261 -2.41 12.32 15.04
C MET A 261 -3.50 13.03 15.86
N GLN A 262 -3.14 14.06 16.63
CA GLN A 262 -4.12 14.89 17.35
C GLN A 262 -5.11 15.56 16.40
N HIS A 263 -4.63 16.15 15.30
CA HIS A 263 -5.49 16.74 14.28
C HIS A 263 -6.35 15.70 13.55
N MET A 264 -5.79 14.53 13.27
CA MET A 264 -6.53 13.45 12.59
C MET A 264 -7.65 12.86 13.44
N SER A 265 -7.47 12.76 14.77
CA SER A 265 -8.55 12.33 15.68
C SER A 265 -9.75 13.28 15.64
N ALA A 266 -9.48 14.58 15.65
CA ALA A 266 -10.52 15.61 15.57
C ALA A 266 -11.27 15.59 14.23
N GLN A 267 -10.68 15.01 13.19
CA GLN A 267 -11.23 14.95 11.82
C GLN A 267 -11.68 13.53 11.41
N SER A 268 -11.78 12.59 12.37
CA SER A 268 -11.90 11.15 12.11
C SER A 268 -13.07 10.72 11.22
N GLN A 269 -14.15 11.50 11.17
CA GLN A 269 -15.33 11.24 10.33
C GLN A 269 -15.17 11.67 8.87
N ARG A 270 -14.15 12.46 8.53
CA ARG A 270 -14.01 13.06 7.18
C ARG A 270 -13.46 12.10 6.13
N THR A 271 -12.70 11.07 6.54
CA THR A 271 -12.00 10.18 5.61
C THR A 271 -12.36 8.70 5.86
N LYS A 272 -12.62 7.97 4.77
CA LYS A 272 -12.88 6.52 4.79
C LYS A 272 -11.61 5.67 4.93
N VAL A 273 -10.43 6.29 4.98
CA VAL A 273 -9.13 5.62 5.03
C VAL A 273 -8.31 6.09 6.23
N LEU A 274 -7.36 5.26 6.66
CA LEU A 274 -6.44 5.61 7.75
C LEU A 274 -5.48 6.73 7.32
N PRO A 275 -5.10 7.63 8.24
CA PRO A 275 -4.03 8.60 8.00
C PRO A 275 -2.68 7.89 7.81
N GLU A 276 -1.77 8.50 7.05
CA GLU A 276 -0.48 7.89 6.74
C GLU A 276 0.71 8.69 7.27
N ILE A 277 1.70 7.98 7.79
CA ILE A 277 2.95 8.54 8.32
C ILE A 277 4.11 7.88 7.61
N TRP A 278 4.95 8.65 6.93
CA TRP A 278 6.11 8.13 6.23
C TRP A 278 7.37 8.68 6.91
N TYR A 279 8.25 7.81 7.37
CA TYR A 279 9.49 8.22 8.03
C TYR A 279 10.71 7.76 7.23
N VAL A 280 11.63 8.69 6.97
CA VAL A 280 12.91 8.42 6.31
C VAL A 280 13.94 8.02 7.37
N GLY A 281 14.09 6.71 7.51
CA GLY A 281 15.10 6.04 8.31
C GLY A 281 16.46 6.00 7.62
N SER A 282 17.22 4.94 7.88
CA SER A 282 18.56 4.74 7.30
C SER A 282 19.04 3.31 7.52
N GLU A 283 19.84 2.75 6.60
CA GLU A 283 20.54 1.48 6.86
C GLU A 283 21.43 1.52 8.12
N ALA A 284 21.86 2.73 8.52
CA ALA A 284 22.61 3.01 9.74
C ALA A 284 21.90 2.61 11.04
N GLU A 285 20.60 2.29 10.97
CA GLU A 285 19.86 1.72 12.09
C GLU A 285 20.44 0.37 12.54
N LEU A 286 21.16 -0.35 11.67
CA LEU A 286 21.55 -1.73 11.93
C LEU A 286 23.00 -2.10 11.76
N HIS A 287 23.74 -1.45 10.86
CA HIS A 287 25.17 -1.68 10.81
C HIS A 287 25.87 -1.03 12.01
N PRO A 288 27.01 -1.55 12.51
CA PRO A 288 27.81 -0.87 13.52
C PRO A 288 28.09 0.58 13.08
N ALA A 289 28.26 1.50 14.03
CA ALA A 289 28.53 2.89 13.71
C ALA A 289 29.95 3.03 13.12
N TRP A 290 30.10 2.68 11.85
CA TRP A 290 31.34 2.82 11.09
C TRP A 290 31.53 4.30 10.76
N GLY A 291 32.63 4.88 11.23
CA GLY A 291 32.99 6.28 10.99
C GLY A 291 33.31 7.06 12.26
N GLY A 292 33.36 8.39 12.13
CA GLY A 292 33.69 9.30 13.23
C GLY A 292 32.52 9.58 14.19
N PRO A 293 32.72 10.46 15.19
CA PRO A 293 31.72 10.78 16.22
C PRO A 293 30.35 11.22 15.68
N GLU A 294 30.32 11.91 14.54
CA GLU A 294 29.08 12.30 13.85
C GLU A 294 28.25 11.09 13.40
N MET A 295 28.88 10.07 12.85
CA MET A 295 28.18 8.85 12.43
C MET A 295 27.68 8.05 13.63
N VAL A 296 28.42 8.03 14.74
CA VAL A 296 27.96 7.44 16.00
C VAL A 296 26.70 8.13 16.50
N ARG A 297 26.68 9.46 16.55
CA ARG A 297 25.47 10.25 16.92
C ARG A 297 24.31 10.01 15.97
N TYR A 298 24.57 10.03 14.67
CA TYR A 298 23.55 9.77 13.64
C TYR A 298 22.91 8.38 13.81
N THR A 299 23.73 7.33 13.90
CA THR A 299 23.27 5.96 14.14
C THR A 299 22.50 5.84 15.45
N ALA A 300 22.98 6.44 16.54
CA ALA A 300 22.28 6.43 17.82
C ALA A 300 20.90 7.07 17.73
N SER A 301 20.80 8.23 17.08
CA SER A 301 19.53 8.95 16.91
C SER A 301 18.51 8.20 16.05
N LYS A 302 18.94 7.59 14.93
CA LYS A 302 18.05 6.77 14.08
C LYS A 302 17.57 5.51 14.81
N ARG A 303 18.44 4.89 15.62
CA ARG A 303 18.07 3.74 16.47
C ARG A 303 17.10 4.10 17.59
N ALA A 304 17.23 5.28 18.18
CA ALA A 304 16.34 5.75 19.24
C ALA A 304 14.88 5.85 18.77
N PHE A 305 14.65 6.13 17.49
CA PHE A 305 13.31 6.19 16.91
C PHE A 305 12.68 4.81 16.65
N LEU A 306 13.48 3.73 16.53
CA LEU A 306 13.00 2.41 16.13
C LEU A 306 11.87 1.83 16.99
N PRO A 307 11.90 1.91 18.34
CA PRO A 307 10.79 1.44 19.16
C PRO A 307 9.47 2.13 18.83
N TYR A 308 9.50 3.45 18.57
CA TYR A 308 8.33 4.23 18.18
C TYR A 308 7.85 3.86 16.77
N ALA A 309 8.79 3.75 15.81
CA ALA A 309 8.52 3.30 14.45
C ALA A 309 7.83 1.92 14.41
N ARG A 310 8.27 0.97 15.23
CA ARG A 310 7.67 -0.37 15.30
C ARG A 310 6.26 -0.34 15.88
N ALA A 311 6.01 0.51 16.87
CA ALA A 311 4.67 0.67 17.43
C ALA A 311 3.71 1.24 16.38
N LEU A 312 4.14 2.25 15.60
CA LEU A 312 3.38 2.76 14.46
C LEU A 312 3.17 1.69 13.37
N TYR A 313 4.21 0.90 13.08
CA TYR A 313 4.14 -0.17 12.10
C TYR A 313 3.13 -1.26 12.49
N LYS A 314 2.96 -1.54 13.79
CA LYS A 314 1.99 -2.52 14.30
C LYS A 314 0.60 -1.93 14.55
N SER A 315 0.47 -0.61 14.64
CA SER A 315 -0.81 0.05 14.88
C SER A 315 -1.81 -0.16 13.73
N ASP A 316 -3.07 -0.36 14.09
CA ASP A 316 -4.23 -0.42 13.18
C ASP A 316 -4.88 0.95 12.96
N LYS A 317 -4.40 2.00 13.64
CA LYS A 317 -4.97 3.35 13.56
C LYS A 317 -4.30 4.20 12.47
N VAL A 318 -3.18 3.75 11.92
CA VAL A 318 -2.36 4.47 10.93
C VAL A 318 -1.76 3.54 9.89
N ILE A 319 -1.52 4.06 8.69
CA ILE A 319 -0.59 3.43 7.75
C ILE A 319 0.79 4.04 7.96
N TYR A 320 1.68 3.30 8.61
CA TYR A 320 3.06 3.73 8.79
C TYR A 320 3.98 3.13 7.72
N ARG A 321 4.73 3.99 7.02
CA ARG A 321 5.74 3.59 6.06
C ARG A 321 7.14 3.90 6.58
N HIS A 322 7.96 2.88 6.70
CA HIS A 322 9.34 3.01 7.13
C HIS A 322 10.27 2.90 5.93
N ILE A 323 10.78 4.05 5.48
CA ILE A 323 11.66 4.15 4.31
C ILE A 323 13.10 4.01 4.79
N VAL A 324 13.80 3.00 4.32
CA VAL A 324 15.17 2.67 4.78
C VAL A 324 16.13 2.81 3.61
N PRO A 325 16.67 4.03 3.37
CA PRO A 325 17.62 4.27 2.31
C PRO A 325 19.05 3.85 2.70
N ALA A 326 19.75 3.27 1.73
CA ALA A 326 21.21 3.31 1.66
C ALA A 326 21.69 4.75 1.42
N ALA A 327 22.98 5.02 1.62
CA ALA A 327 23.53 6.34 1.36
C ALA A 327 23.27 6.80 -0.09
N PHE A 328 22.81 8.03 -0.27
CA PHE A 328 22.63 8.67 -1.57
C PHE A 328 23.28 10.05 -1.56
N ASP A 329 23.67 10.55 -2.73
CA ASP A 329 24.36 11.83 -2.86
C ASP A 329 23.48 12.98 -2.34
N SER A 330 23.98 13.68 -1.33
CA SER A 330 23.29 14.76 -0.66
C SER A 330 24.27 15.63 0.13
N ARG A 331 23.77 16.70 0.76
CA ARG A 331 24.57 17.49 1.71
C ARG A 331 25.03 16.69 2.94
N MET A 332 24.38 15.56 3.25
CA MET A 332 24.77 14.69 4.38
C MET A 332 25.91 13.73 4.03
N GLY A 333 26.29 13.62 2.76
CA GLY A 333 27.38 12.76 2.31
C GLY A 333 27.29 12.39 0.83
N LYS A 334 28.44 12.01 0.27
CA LYS A 334 28.59 11.52 -1.10
C LYS A 334 28.22 10.04 -1.16
N ALA A 335 27.59 9.62 -2.26
CA ALA A 335 27.32 8.22 -2.56
C ALA A 335 27.19 7.99 -4.08
N ILE A 336 27.10 6.73 -4.49
CA ILE A 336 27.07 6.32 -5.90
C ILE A 336 25.71 6.55 -6.58
N VAL A 337 24.63 6.67 -5.80
CA VAL A 337 23.27 6.89 -6.30
C VAL A 337 22.75 8.27 -5.91
N SER A 338 21.90 8.86 -6.75
CA SER A 338 21.32 10.17 -6.51
C SER A 338 20.07 10.12 -5.63
N ALA A 339 19.67 11.27 -5.09
CA ALA A 339 18.38 11.40 -4.40
C ALA A 339 17.17 11.09 -5.29
N ASP A 340 17.25 11.39 -6.59
CA ASP A 340 16.27 10.98 -7.61
C ASP A 340 16.11 9.46 -7.70
N TRP A 341 17.22 8.71 -7.64
CA TRP A 341 17.17 7.25 -7.61
C TRP A 341 16.48 6.77 -6.33
N ALA A 342 16.84 7.33 -5.17
CA ALA A 342 16.25 6.95 -3.89
C ALA A 342 14.74 7.22 -3.85
N ALA A 343 14.29 8.38 -4.35
CA ALA A 343 12.87 8.73 -4.44
C ALA A 343 12.09 7.81 -5.41
N ARG A 344 12.65 7.52 -6.59
CA ARG A 344 12.03 6.57 -7.54
C ARG A 344 11.92 5.16 -6.96
N CYS A 345 12.97 4.68 -6.28
CA CYS A 345 12.97 3.38 -5.61
C CYS A 345 11.92 3.33 -4.49
N THR A 346 11.86 4.37 -3.66
CA THR A 346 10.83 4.56 -2.62
C THR A 346 9.43 4.40 -3.22
N MET A 347 9.14 5.16 -4.27
CA MET A 347 7.82 5.11 -4.91
C MET A 347 7.54 3.79 -5.63
N SER A 348 8.56 3.12 -6.16
CA SER A 348 8.43 1.78 -6.76
C SER A 348 7.91 0.76 -5.74
N TRP A 349 8.42 0.80 -4.50
CA TRP A 349 7.94 -0.05 -3.41
C TRP A 349 6.55 0.35 -2.91
N ILE A 350 6.31 1.65 -2.73
CA ILE A 350 5.01 2.16 -2.24
C ILE A 350 3.88 1.81 -3.22
N ARG A 351 4.10 1.95 -4.53
CA ARG A 351 3.14 1.53 -5.58
C ARG A 351 2.77 0.04 -5.51
N ARG A 352 3.64 -0.78 -4.92
CA ARG A 352 3.45 -2.22 -4.71
C ARG A 352 2.85 -2.55 -3.33
N GLY A 353 2.45 -1.53 -2.58
CA GLY A 353 1.79 -1.68 -1.29
C GLY A 353 2.76 -1.80 -0.10
N ALA A 354 4.07 -1.62 -0.30
CA ALA A 354 5.04 -1.83 0.78
C ALA A 354 4.91 -0.79 1.91
N TYR A 355 4.79 -1.27 3.16
CA TYR A 355 4.87 -0.45 4.37
C TYR A 355 6.32 -0.32 4.85
N TYR A 356 7.09 -1.41 4.83
CA TYR A 356 8.54 -1.33 4.97
C TYR A 356 9.15 -1.15 3.58
N VAL A 357 9.90 -0.07 3.37
CA VAL A 357 10.33 0.39 2.05
C VAL A 357 11.86 0.35 1.96
N PRO A 358 12.46 -0.78 1.54
CA PRO A 358 13.90 -0.94 1.46
C PRO A 358 14.46 -0.24 0.21
N VAL A 359 15.17 0.87 0.42
CA VAL A 359 15.74 1.69 -0.67
C VAL A 359 17.24 1.48 -0.69
N THR A 360 17.67 0.31 -1.15
CA THR A 360 19.04 -0.15 -0.98
C THR A 360 19.67 -0.69 -2.26
N TYR A 361 20.97 -0.43 -2.43
CA TYR A 361 21.85 -1.14 -3.36
C TYR A 361 22.86 -2.05 -2.62
N THR A 362 22.94 -1.96 -1.29
CA THR A 362 23.84 -2.79 -0.45
C THR A 362 23.16 -4.09 -0.02
N GLY A 363 21.82 -4.13 -0.05
CA GLY A 363 21.00 -5.24 0.43
C GLY A 363 20.74 -5.22 1.94
N LEU A 364 21.40 -4.35 2.71
CA LEU A 364 21.29 -4.31 4.17
C LEU A 364 19.85 -3.97 4.63
N ALA A 365 19.15 -3.08 3.92
CA ALA A 365 17.77 -2.75 4.25
C ALA A 365 16.83 -3.99 4.24
N TYR A 366 17.12 -5.05 3.51
CA TYR A 366 16.33 -6.29 3.56
C TYR A 366 16.57 -7.08 4.84
N LEU A 367 17.83 -7.20 5.29
CA LEU A 367 18.15 -7.77 6.60
C LEU A 367 17.54 -6.93 7.72
N ASN A 368 17.48 -5.62 7.50
CA ASN A 368 16.89 -4.70 8.43
C ASN A 368 15.41 -4.95 8.71
N PHE A 369 14.69 -5.48 7.72
CA PHE A 369 13.27 -5.79 7.87
C PHE A 369 13.01 -6.76 9.03
N PHE A 370 13.78 -7.84 9.15
CA PHE A 370 13.57 -8.84 10.20
C PHE A 370 13.82 -8.26 11.60
N LYS A 371 14.93 -7.55 11.79
CA LYS A 371 15.23 -6.92 13.09
C LYS A 371 14.33 -5.72 13.39
N PHE A 372 13.79 -5.06 12.37
CA PHE A 372 12.72 -4.10 12.54
C PHE A 372 11.46 -4.79 13.08
N LEU A 373 11.02 -5.88 12.43
CA LEU A 373 9.78 -6.58 12.76
C LEU A 373 9.77 -7.17 14.19
N PHE A 374 10.86 -7.83 14.59
CA PHE A 374 10.94 -8.57 15.86
C PHE A 374 11.47 -7.76 17.06
N GLY A 375 11.86 -6.51 16.86
CA GLY A 375 12.39 -5.70 17.95
C GLY A 375 11.31 -5.15 18.90
N ALA A 376 11.75 -4.70 20.08
CA ALA A 376 10.90 -4.06 21.07
C ALA A 376 10.21 -2.81 20.49
N SER A 377 8.95 -2.61 20.88
CA SER A 377 8.09 -1.48 20.45
C SER A 377 7.83 -0.58 21.65
N ALA A 378 7.74 0.73 21.42
CA ALA A 378 7.40 1.70 22.46
C ALA A 378 5.89 1.73 22.72
N HIS A 379 5.50 2.28 23.87
CA HIS A 379 4.12 2.64 24.15
C HIS A 379 3.78 3.99 23.50
N LEU A 380 2.70 4.05 22.71
CA LEU A 380 2.28 5.26 22.02
C LEU A 380 1.29 6.05 22.89
N LYS A 381 1.78 7.05 23.63
CA LYS A 381 0.98 7.85 24.58
C LYS A 381 -0.28 8.49 23.98
N TRP A 382 -0.28 8.79 22.68
CA TRP A 382 -1.45 9.37 22.02
C TRP A 382 -2.54 8.35 21.71
N MET A 383 -2.25 7.04 21.71
CA MET A 383 -3.25 6.00 21.51
C MET A 383 -4.23 5.94 22.68
N ASP A 384 -3.76 6.08 23.92
CA ASP A 384 -4.63 6.13 25.12
C ASP A 384 -5.68 7.23 25.02
N LYS A 385 -5.31 8.37 24.41
CA LYS A 385 -6.22 9.50 24.22
C LYS A 385 -7.24 9.28 23.10
N MET A 386 -6.96 8.39 22.15
CA MET A 386 -7.89 8.01 21.09
C MET A 386 -8.84 6.89 21.49
N GLU A 387 -8.47 6.05 22.46
CA GLU A 387 -9.36 5.00 22.97
C GLU A 387 -10.39 5.54 23.97
N ASN A 388 -10.07 6.66 24.63
CA ASN A 388 -10.93 7.33 25.61
C ASN A 388 -11.74 8.51 25.04
N ALA A 389 -11.69 8.75 23.73
CA ALA A 389 -12.41 9.83 23.03
C ALA A 389 -13.31 9.23 21.95
#